data_AF-A0A8C4Q1S3-F1
#
_entry.id   AF-A0A8C4Q1S3-F1
#
_cell.length_a   1.000
_cell.length_b   1.000
_cell.length_c   1.000
_cell.angle_alpha   90.00
_cell.angle_beta   90.00
_cell.angle_gamma   90.00
#
_symmetry.space_group_name_H-M   'P 1'
#
loop_
_entity.id
_entity.type
_entity.pdbx_description
1 polymer ?
#
loop_
_entity_poly.entity_id
_entity_poly.type
_entity_poly.pdbx_seq_one_letter_code
_entity_poly.pdbx_strand_id
1 'polypeptide(L)'
;MEMERMRHAHQKELESKDEEVEEMRQSCQKKLRELELQIEEEHDSRQKALRQKQELEAQITDLGDQANQQDLKMERRLRKDLHRTKALLADAQMMVEHLQEKTTNKKEIAQLRGQLEEAETTVAMASKARRAMEQERDELLEQTDELTKTKTLAEEQVSRLQRELNELQGRMEEDQEDNNELLRKHKALVTQAGAESLRLAELQTQVDELLHEKQELHEKVNSMQGRIEFLDENAPDKALLARQEARTRELEGRLDFEKTQVKRLDTQLQRVRENGERVSEEREQRAAGETREREQCRRLQRQLRDLREEAEEAAKKEAEAMKRKVAVEEELEAAAAASQGLQADLRLAFKRIAELQAALEEELNSEGDDRDVLDSEEFESDSDGDGVLRERSTWRSTNRWSGDPCLLGTTQDDSSEDDFDEHIPAMRHVLASDVST
;
A
#
# COMPACT_ATOMS: atom_id res chain seq x y z
N MET A 1 -90.76 -142.27 -231.83
CA MET A 1 -91.80 -141.65 -230.97
C MET A 1 -91.63 -141.97 -229.49
N GLU A 2 -91.65 -143.24 -229.03
CA GLU A 2 -91.48 -143.52 -227.57
C GLU A 2 -90.02 -143.65 -227.13
N MET A 3 -89.19 -144.41 -227.87
CA MET A 3 -87.76 -144.62 -227.55
C MET A 3 -86.93 -143.34 -227.38
N GLU A 4 -87.31 -142.25 -228.05
CA GLU A 4 -86.59 -140.96 -227.97
C GLU A 4 -86.92 -140.19 -226.67
N ARG A 5 -88.13 -140.36 -226.10
CA ARG A 5 -88.51 -139.71 -224.84
C ARG A 5 -87.76 -140.30 -223.64
N MET A 6 -87.60 -141.62 -223.61
CA MET A 6 -86.86 -142.31 -222.53
C MET A 6 -85.38 -141.88 -222.49
N ARG A 7 -84.73 -141.70 -223.64
CA ARG A 7 -83.34 -141.22 -223.70
C ARG A 7 -83.20 -139.79 -223.16
N HIS A 8 -84.11 -138.89 -223.52
CA HIS A 8 -84.01 -137.50 -223.09
C HIS A 8 -84.26 -137.31 -221.59
N ALA A 9 -85.10 -138.15 -220.98
CA ALA A 9 -85.31 -138.17 -219.53
C ALA A 9 -84.04 -138.58 -218.77
N HIS A 10 -83.42 -139.70 -219.15
CA HIS A 10 -82.24 -140.23 -218.46
C HIS A 10 -81.00 -139.32 -218.60
N GLN A 11 -80.86 -138.64 -219.74
CA GLN A 11 -79.83 -137.61 -219.93
C GLN A 11 -79.97 -136.46 -218.92
N LYS A 12 -81.22 -136.04 -218.62
CA LYS A 12 -81.50 -134.96 -217.68
C LYS A 12 -81.36 -135.39 -216.21
N GLU A 13 -81.60 -136.66 -215.91
CA GLU A 13 -81.26 -137.23 -214.59
C GLU A 13 -79.74 -137.24 -214.36
N LEU A 14 -78.94 -137.53 -215.39
CA LEU A 14 -77.47 -137.45 -215.32
C LEU A 14 -76.99 -136.02 -215.10
N GLU A 15 -77.51 -135.05 -215.85
CA GLU A 15 -77.17 -133.63 -215.68
C GLU A 15 -77.52 -133.14 -214.25
N SER A 16 -78.70 -133.52 -213.74
CA SER A 16 -79.09 -133.23 -212.34
C SER A 16 -78.21 -133.94 -211.30
N LYS A 17 -77.64 -135.10 -211.61
CA LYS A 17 -76.72 -135.84 -210.73
C LYS A 17 -75.33 -135.19 -210.69
N ASP A 18 -74.85 -134.71 -211.83
CA ASP A 18 -73.58 -133.97 -211.90
C ASP A 18 -73.71 -132.62 -211.17
N GLU A 19 -74.84 -131.90 -211.30
CA GLU A 19 -75.16 -130.70 -210.52
C GLU A 19 -75.17 -130.98 -208.99
N GLU A 20 -75.85 -132.04 -208.53
CA GLU A 20 -75.83 -132.48 -207.12
C GLU A 20 -74.39 -132.75 -206.62
N VAL A 21 -73.55 -133.37 -207.45
CA VAL A 21 -72.15 -133.69 -207.11
C VAL A 21 -71.28 -132.43 -207.07
N GLU A 22 -71.49 -131.47 -207.97
CA GLU A 22 -70.75 -130.21 -207.95
C GLU A 22 -71.15 -129.30 -206.78
N GLU A 23 -72.44 -129.26 -206.39
CA GLU A 23 -72.85 -128.59 -205.15
C GLU A 23 -72.22 -129.24 -203.91
N MET A 24 -72.25 -130.57 -203.81
CA MET A 24 -71.60 -131.31 -202.72
C MET A 24 -70.08 -131.06 -202.68
N ARG A 25 -69.42 -130.99 -203.84
CA ARG A 25 -68.00 -130.66 -203.96
C ARG A 25 -67.70 -129.23 -203.50
N GLN A 26 -68.50 -128.25 -203.92
CA GLN A 26 -68.36 -126.86 -203.48
C GLN A 26 -68.63 -126.70 -201.98
N SER A 27 -69.61 -127.44 -201.43
CA SER A 27 -69.92 -127.49 -200.00
C SER A 27 -68.72 -128.01 -199.19
N CYS A 28 -68.17 -129.17 -199.56
CA CYS A 28 -66.94 -129.70 -198.95
C CYS A 28 -65.74 -128.74 -199.09
N GLN A 29 -65.59 -128.07 -200.23
CA GLN A 29 -64.47 -127.15 -200.45
C GLN A 29 -64.58 -125.82 -199.68
N LYS A 30 -65.80 -125.35 -199.39
CA LYS A 30 -66.01 -124.26 -198.41
C LYS A 30 -65.63 -124.73 -197.00
N LYS A 31 -66.12 -125.90 -196.59
CA LYS A 31 -65.90 -126.46 -195.25
C LYS A 31 -64.43 -126.78 -194.97
N LEU A 32 -63.66 -127.14 -196.00
CA LEU A 32 -62.22 -127.28 -195.91
C LEU A 32 -61.56 -125.92 -195.56
N ARG A 33 -61.91 -124.84 -196.27
CA ARG A 33 -61.38 -123.49 -196.02
C ARG A 33 -61.77 -122.93 -194.66
N GLU A 34 -62.97 -123.24 -194.17
CA GLU A 34 -63.42 -122.88 -192.82
C GLU A 34 -62.53 -123.56 -191.74
N LEU A 35 -62.16 -124.82 -191.94
CA LEU A 35 -61.25 -125.55 -191.06
C LEU A 35 -59.78 -125.09 -191.21
N GLU A 36 -59.33 -124.77 -192.41
CA GLU A 36 -58.01 -124.17 -192.67
C GLU A 36 -57.88 -122.84 -191.91
N LEU A 37 -58.88 -121.96 -192.01
CA LEU A 37 -58.93 -120.68 -191.29
C LEU A 37 -58.93 -120.87 -189.77
N GLN A 38 -59.72 -121.82 -189.24
CA GLN A 38 -59.71 -122.12 -187.80
C GLN A 38 -58.34 -122.62 -187.30
N ILE A 39 -57.61 -123.38 -188.11
CA ILE A 39 -56.25 -123.82 -187.78
C ILE A 39 -55.27 -122.64 -187.75
N GLU A 40 -55.40 -121.68 -188.66
CA GLU A 40 -54.62 -120.44 -188.63
C GLU A 40 -54.97 -119.58 -187.40
N GLU A 41 -56.25 -119.37 -187.09
CA GLU A 41 -56.71 -118.61 -185.93
C GLU A 41 -56.24 -119.23 -184.59
N GLU A 42 -56.37 -120.55 -184.43
CA GLU A 42 -55.86 -121.27 -183.25
C GLU A 42 -54.32 -121.23 -183.16
N HIS A 43 -53.61 -121.32 -184.29
CA HIS A 43 -52.16 -121.19 -184.30
C HIS A 43 -51.72 -119.79 -183.83
N ASP A 44 -52.42 -118.76 -184.27
CA ASP A 44 -52.16 -117.36 -183.93
C ASP A 44 -52.52 -117.05 -182.47
N SER A 45 -53.64 -117.61 -181.98
CA SER A 45 -54.06 -117.61 -180.57
C SER A 45 -52.98 -118.25 -179.68
N ARG A 46 -52.52 -119.46 -180.04
CA ARG A 46 -51.44 -120.17 -179.36
C ARG A 46 -50.13 -119.38 -179.33
N GLN A 47 -49.77 -118.69 -180.42
CA GLN A 47 -48.58 -117.81 -180.43
C GLN A 47 -48.74 -116.56 -179.55
N LYS A 48 -49.95 -115.98 -179.43
CA LYS A 48 -50.21 -114.85 -178.50
C LYS A 48 -50.06 -115.31 -177.05
N ALA A 49 -50.66 -116.45 -176.70
CA ALA A 49 -50.51 -117.06 -175.37
C ALA A 49 -49.04 -117.41 -175.02
N LEU A 50 -48.25 -117.88 -176.00
CA LEU A 50 -46.82 -118.19 -175.77
C LEU A 50 -46.00 -116.93 -175.45
N ARG A 51 -46.25 -115.80 -176.12
CA ARG A 51 -45.59 -114.51 -175.83
C ARG A 51 -45.97 -114.01 -174.44
N GLN A 52 -47.26 -114.02 -174.10
CA GLN A 52 -47.75 -113.65 -172.76
C GLN A 52 -47.15 -114.54 -171.66
N LYS A 53 -46.98 -115.85 -171.90
CA LYS A 53 -46.27 -116.75 -170.98
C LYS A 53 -44.81 -116.29 -170.76
N GLN A 54 -44.08 -115.99 -171.83
CA GLN A 54 -42.69 -115.55 -171.75
C GLN A 54 -42.55 -114.18 -171.05
N GLU A 55 -43.47 -113.25 -171.29
CA GLU A 55 -43.56 -111.96 -170.60
C GLU A 55 -43.82 -112.12 -169.09
N LEU A 56 -44.73 -113.02 -168.71
CA LEU A 56 -45.03 -113.33 -167.31
C LEU A 56 -43.88 -114.08 -166.62
N GLU A 57 -43.20 -115.01 -167.30
CA GLU A 57 -42.01 -115.68 -166.78
C GLU A 57 -40.86 -114.70 -166.52
N ALA A 58 -40.64 -113.73 -167.42
CA ALA A 58 -39.68 -112.65 -167.23
C ALA A 58 -40.05 -111.73 -166.05
N GLN A 59 -41.33 -111.36 -165.91
CA GLN A 59 -41.81 -110.58 -164.77
C GLN A 59 -41.61 -111.33 -163.43
N ILE A 60 -41.80 -112.65 -163.41
CA ILE A 60 -41.55 -113.47 -162.21
C ILE A 60 -40.05 -113.47 -161.85
N THR A 61 -39.14 -113.58 -162.82
CA THR A 61 -37.70 -113.47 -162.53
C THR A 61 -37.31 -112.08 -162.04
N ASP A 62 -37.81 -111.01 -162.67
CA ASP A 62 -37.53 -109.62 -162.27
C ASP A 62 -38.04 -109.31 -160.86
N LEU A 63 -39.22 -109.82 -160.49
CA LEU A 63 -39.77 -109.68 -159.14
C LEU A 63 -38.99 -110.50 -158.10
N GLY A 64 -38.54 -111.71 -158.46
CA GLY A 64 -37.70 -112.55 -157.61
C GLY A 64 -36.34 -111.91 -157.30
N ASP A 65 -35.67 -111.36 -158.31
CA ASP A 65 -34.40 -110.65 -158.12
C ASP A 65 -34.59 -109.33 -157.37
N GLN A 66 -35.69 -108.61 -157.59
CA GLN A 66 -36.03 -107.44 -156.79
C GLN A 66 -36.26 -107.78 -155.30
N ALA A 67 -36.96 -108.88 -154.99
CA ALA A 67 -37.16 -109.35 -153.63
C ALA A 67 -35.83 -109.73 -152.96
N ASN A 68 -35.02 -110.59 -153.59
CA ASN A 68 -33.68 -110.96 -153.11
C ASN A 68 -32.79 -109.73 -152.86
N GLN A 69 -32.85 -108.73 -153.75
CA GLN A 69 -32.12 -107.48 -153.56
C GLN A 69 -32.65 -106.63 -152.40
N GLN A 70 -33.97 -106.62 -152.13
CA GLN A 70 -34.54 -105.94 -150.98
C GLN A 70 -34.14 -106.62 -149.67
N ASP A 71 -34.22 -107.95 -149.61
CA ASP A 71 -33.81 -108.74 -148.43
C ASP A 71 -32.32 -108.56 -148.13
N LEU A 72 -31.44 -108.65 -149.14
CA LEU A 72 -30.01 -108.38 -148.97
C LEU A 72 -29.72 -106.93 -148.52
N LYS A 73 -30.54 -105.94 -148.93
CA LYS A 73 -30.43 -104.55 -148.44
C LYS A 73 -30.92 -104.43 -147.00
N MET A 74 -32.01 -105.12 -146.63
CA MET A 74 -32.57 -105.14 -145.28
C MET A 74 -31.64 -105.86 -144.30
N GLU A 75 -31.09 -107.02 -144.67
CA GLU A 75 -30.16 -107.78 -143.85
C GLU A 75 -28.86 -107.00 -143.57
N ARG A 76 -28.30 -106.35 -144.61
CA ARG A 76 -27.13 -105.46 -144.45
C ARG A 76 -27.44 -104.26 -143.55
N ARG A 77 -28.67 -103.75 -143.54
CA ARG A 77 -29.11 -102.71 -142.60
C ARG A 77 -29.22 -103.27 -141.19
N LEU A 78 -29.94 -104.37 -140.98
CA LEU A 78 -30.10 -105.01 -139.67
C LEU A 78 -28.76 -105.42 -139.04
N ARG A 79 -27.79 -105.90 -139.82
CA ARG A 79 -26.41 -106.16 -139.35
C ARG A 79 -25.71 -104.88 -138.86
N LYS A 80 -25.87 -103.75 -139.55
CA LYS A 80 -25.30 -102.45 -139.14
C LYS A 80 -26.01 -101.90 -137.89
N ASP A 81 -27.33 -101.94 -137.86
CA ASP A 81 -28.14 -101.48 -136.73
C ASP A 81 -27.85 -102.36 -135.48
N LEU A 82 -27.68 -103.68 -135.63
CA LEU A 82 -27.25 -104.59 -134.57
C LEU A 82 -25.82 -104.31 -134.07
N HIS A 83 -24.89 -103.95 -134.95
CA HIS A 83 -23.55 -103.55 -134.53
C HIS A 83 -23.59 -102.22 -133.75
N ARG A 84 -24.40 -101.26 -134.21
CA ARG A 84 -24.63 -99.98 -133.53
C ARG A 84 -25.29 -100.14 -132.17
N THR A 85 -26.29 -101.00 -132.02
CA THR A 85 -26.92 -101.26 -130.70
C THR A 85 -26.00 -102.03 -129.77
N LYS A 86 -25.13 -102.92 -130.27
CA LYS A 86 -24.08 -103.56 -129.45
C LYS A 86 -23.03 -102.57 -128.95
N ALA A 87 -22.61 -101.60 -129.79
CA ALA A 87 -21.72 -100.52 -129.35
C ALA A 87 -22.40 -99.65 -128.27
N LEU A 88 -23.61 -99.16 -128.53
CA LEU A 88 -24.37 -98.35 -127.56
C LEU A 88 -24.69 -99.11 -126.26
N LEU A 89 -24.86 -100.43 -126.31
CA LEU A 89 -25.01 -101.27 -125.12
C LEU A 89 -23.72 -101.34 -124.31
N ALA A 90 -22.56 -101.51 -124.96
CA ALA A 90 -21.26 -101.48 -124.29
C ALA A 90 -20.97 -100.09 -123.68
N ASP A 91 -21.27 -99.00 -124.41
CA ASP A 91 -21.15 -97.62 -123.91
C ASP A 91 -22.04 -97.39 -122.69
N ALA A 92 -23.29 -97.88 -122.72
CA ALA A 92 -24.21 -97.81 -121.59
C ALA A 92 -23.77 -98.68 -120.40
N GLN A 93 -23.18 -99.86 -120.65
CA GLN A 93 -22.62 -100.74 -119.62
C GLN A 93 -21.42 -100.08 -118.94
N MET A 94 -20.45 -99.55 -119.70
CA MET A 94 -19.34 -98.77 -119.15
C MET A 94 -19.81 -97.53 -118.38
N MET A 95 -20.87 -96.85 -118.84
CA MET A 95 -21.45 -95.72 -118.10
C MET A 95 -22.11 -96.17 -116.78
N VAL A 96 -22.79 -97.32 -116.76
CA VAL A 96 -23.36 -97.90 -115.52
C VAL A 96 -22.26 -98.36 -114.58
N GLU A 97 -21.20 -99.00 -115.06
CA GLU A 97 -20.04 -99.39 -114.27
C GLU A 97 -19.35 -98.16 -113.67
N HIS A 98 -19.13 -97.10 -114.45
CA HIS A 98 -18.56 -95.83 -113.96
C HIS A 98 -19.49 -95.08 -112.97
N LEU A 99 -20.81 -95.27 -113.06
CA LEU A 99 -21.76 -94.79 -112.04
C LEU A 99 -21.78 -95.69 -110.79
N GLN A 100 -21.44 -96.98 -110.92
CA GLN A 100 -21.23 -97.90 -109.79
C GLN A 100 -19.88 -97.66 -109.10
N GLU A 101 -18.82 -97.29 -109.83
CA GLU A 101 -17.59 -96.75 -109.25
C GLU A 101 -17.88 -95.51 -108.40
N LYS A 102 -18.80 -94.64 -108.85
CA LYS A 102 -19.32 -93.50 -108.06
C LYS A 102 -20.20 -93.90 -106.87
N THR A 103 -20.35 -95.18 -106.54
CA THR A 103 -20.78 -95.57 -105.20
C THR A 103 -19.65 -95.44 -104.16
N THR A 104 -18.39 -95.26 -104.59
CA THR A 104 -17.31 -94.75 -103.72
C THR A 104 -17.67 -93.39 -103.11
N ASN A 105 -18.40 -92.54 -103.84
CA ASN A 105 -18.96 -91.29 -103.30
C ASN A 105 -19.84 -91.51 -102.06
N LYS A 106 -20.43 -92.71 -101.83
CA LYS A 106 -21.14 -93.01 -100.57
C LYS A 106 -20.18 -93.14 -99.38
N LYS A 107 -18.98 -93.70 -99.59
CA LYS A 107 -17.91 -93.74 -98.58
C LYS A 107 -17.34 -92.34 -98.35
N GLU A 108 -17.12 -91.59 -99.42
CA GLU A 108 -16.67 -90.19 -99.36
C GLU A 108 -17.68 -89.30 -98.62
N ILE A 109 -18.97 -89.38 -98.93
CA ILE A 109 -20.03 -88.65 -98.21
C ILE A 109 -20.12 -89.08 -96.74
N ALA A 110 -19.92 -90.38 -96.43
CA ALA A 110 -19.86 -90.83 -95.03
C ALA A 110 -18.63 -90.28 -94.30
N GLN A 111 -17.47 -90.25 -94.95
CA GLN A 111 -16.24 -89.66 -94.41
C GLN A 111 -16.36 -88.14 -94.22
N LEU A 112 -16.93 -87.41 -95.18
CA LEU A 112 -17.18 -85.97 -95.09
C LEU A 112 -18.21 -85.63 -93.98
N ARG A 113 -19.18 -86.52 -93.72
CA ARG A 113 -20.09 -86.38 -92.57
C ARG A 113 -19.37 -86.63 -91.24
N GLY A 114 -18.56 -87.69 -91.14
CA GLY A 114 -17.72 -87.92 -89.96
C GLY A 114 -16.79 -86.74 -89.68
N GLN A 115 -16.15 -86.19 -90.72
CA GLN A 115 -15.31 -85.00 -90.62
C GLN A 115 -16.09 -83.73 -90.24
N LEU A 116 -17.36 -83.60 -90.64
CA LEU A 116 -18.24 -82.52 -90.19
C LEU A 116 -18.63 -82.69 -88.73
N GLU A 117 -18.99 -83.89 -88.29
CA GLU A 117 -19.31 -84.22 -86.89
C GLU A 117 -18.08 -84.05 -85.97
N GLU A 118 -16.89 -84.41 -86.44
CA GLU A 118 -15.59 -84.13 -85.79
C GLU A 118 -15.28 -82.62 -85.75
N ALA A 119 -15.57 -81.87 -86.81
CA ALA A 119 -15.42 -80.42 -86.84
C ALA A 119 -16.41 -79.71 -85.89
N GLU A 120 -17.68 -80.15 -85.85
CA GLU A 120 -18.71 -79.61 -84.97
C GLU A 120 -18.40 -79.90 -83.49
N THR A 121 -17.96 -81.12 -83.17
CA THR A 121 -17.56 -81.47 -81.80
C THR A 121 -16.28 -80.75 -81.35
N THR A 122 -15.27 -80.59 -82.23
CA THR A 122 -14.07 -79.79 -81.90
C THR A 122 -14.39 -78.30 -81.76
N VAL A 123 -15.26 -77.73 -82.59
CA VAL A 123 -15.77 -76.34 -82.42
C VAL A 123 -16.58 -76.20 -81.13
N ALA A 124 -17.40 -77.18 -80.76
CA ALA A 124 -18.13 -77.17 -79.48
C ALA A 124 -17.19 -77.21 -78.27
N MET A 125 -16.14 -78.04 -78.32
CA MET A 125 -15.10 -78.08 -77.28
C MET A 125 -14.31 -76.77 -77.21
N ALA A 126 -13.90 -76.21 -78.35
CA ALA A 126 -13.21 -74.92 -78.41
C ALA A 126 -14.08 -73.77 -77.90
N SER A 127 -15.37 -73.77 -78.20
CA SER A 127 -16.34 -72.79 -77.67
C SER A 127 -16.54 -72.93 -76.16
N LYS A 128 -16.55 -74.16 -75.62
CA LYS A 128 -16.58 -74.39 -74.16
C LYS A 128 -15.29 -73.92 -73.48
N ALA A 129 -14.13 -74.23 -74.04
CA ALA A 129 -12.84 -73.78 -73.52
C ALA A 129 -12.71 -72.25 -73.56
N ARG A 130 -13.14 -71.61 -74.66
CA ARG A 130 -13.21 -70.14 -74.76
C ARG A 130 -14.11 -69.55 -73.67
N ARG A 131 -15.31 -70.11 -73.43
CA ARG A 131 -16.21 -69.59 -72.38
C ARG A 131 -15.61 -69.71 -70.99
N ALA A 132 -14.91 -70.81 -70.68
CA ALA A 132 -14.18 -70.93 -69.42
C ALA A 132 -13.09 -69.85 -69.29
N MET A 133 -12.29 -69.62 -70.33
CA MET A 133 -11.26 -68.57 -70.37
C MET A 133 -11.87 -67.14 -70.29
N GLU A 134 -13.09 -66.94 -70.79
CA GLU A 134 -13.82 -65.68 -70.66
C GLU A 134 -14.35 -65.47 -69.24
N GLN A 135 -14.78 -66.54 -68.55
CA GLN A 135 -15.16 -66.51 -67.13
C GLN A 135 -13.93 -66.27 -66.23
N GLU A 136 -12.84 -67.00 -66.44
CA GLU A 136 -11.56 -66.81 -65.73
C GLU A 136 -11.02 -65.37 -65.91
N ARG A 137 -11.15 -64.79 -67.12
CA ARG A 137 -10.83 -63.38 -67.37
C ARG A 137 -11.69 -62.45 -66.52
N ASP A 138 -12.99 -62.66 -66.49
CA ASP A 138 -13.92 -61.73 -65.80
C ASP A 138 -13.79 -61.84 -64.27
N GLU A 139 -13.53 -63.04 -63.74
CA GLU A 139 -13.15 -63.26 -62.34
C GLU A 139 -11.82 -62.56 -61.98
N LEU A 140 -10.81 -62.62 -62.85
CA LEU A 140 -9.54 -61.91 -62.66
C LEU A 140 -9.67 -60.38 -62.76
N LEU A 141 -10.61 -59.88 -63.58
CA LEU A 141 -10.93 -58.46 -63.64
C LEU A 141 -11.62 -57.99 -62.34
N GLU A 142 -12.60 -58.74 -61.83
CA GLU A 142 -13.25 -58.42 -60.56
C GLU A 142 -12.25 -58.42 -59.39
N GLN A 143 -11.36 -59.43 -59.31
CA GLN A 143 -10.27 -59.47 -58.33
C GLN A 143 -9.30 -58.28 -58.47
N THR A 144 -9.01 -57.82 -59.69
CA THR A 144 -8.16 -56.63 -59.92
C THR A 144 -8.85 -55.36 -59.43
N ASP A 145 -10.16 -55.25 -59.65
CA ASP A 145 -11.00 -54.15 -59.16
C ASP A 145 -11.12 -54.14 -57.62
N GLU A 146 -11.17 -55.30 -56.96
CA GLU A 146 -11.11 -55.40 -55.49
C GLU A 146 -9.72 -55.06 -54.93
N LEU A 147 -8.65 -55.55 -55.57
CA LEU A 147 -7.27 -55.25 -55.19
C LEU A 147 -6.92 -53.76 -55.36
N THR A 148 -7.47 -53.08 -56.38
CA THR A 148 -7.27 -51.63 -56.55
C THR A 148 -8.08 -50.80 -55.54
N LYS A 149 -9.32 -51.19 -55.20
CA LYS A 149 -10.11 -50.56 -54.13
C LYS A 149 -9.43 -50.72 -52.75
N THR A 150 -8.98 -51.92 -52.42
CA THR A 150 -8.26 -52.17 -51.14
C THR A 150 -6.90 -51.46 -51.10
N LYS A 151 -6.17 -51.40 -52.21
CA LYS A 151 -4.95 -50.59 -52.34
C LYS A 151 -5.22 -49.11 -52.08
N THR A 152 -6.21 -48.52 -52.73
CA THR A 152 -6.51 -47.07 -52.58
C THR A 152 -6.90 -46.72 -51.13
N LEU A 153 -7.70 -47.57 -50.47
CA LEU A 153 -8.01 -47.41 -49.04
C LEU A 153 -6.76 -47.51 -48.15
N ALA A 154 -5.80 -48.39 -48.47
CA ALA A 154 -4.53 -48.50 -47.75
C ALA A 154 -3.62 -47.27 -48.00
N GLU A 155 -3.57 -46.76 -49.22
CA GLU A 155 -2.83 -45.53 -49.58
C GLU A 155 -3.44 -44.30 -48.89
N GLU A 156 -4.76 -44.21 -48.78
CA GLU A 156 -5.46 -43.18 -48.00
C GLU A 156 -5.11 -43.28 -46.50
N GLN A 157 -5.16 -44.49 -45.92
CA GLN A 157 -4.78 -44.74 -44.52
C GLN A 157 -3.32 -44.36 -44.23
N VAL A 158 -2.39 -44.74 -45.10
CA VAL A 158 -0.97 -44.33 -44.98
C VAL A 158 -0.85 -42.80 -45.09
N SER A 159 -1.55 -42.15 -46.02
CA SER A 159 -1.55 -40.68 -46.11
C SER A 159 -2.09 -40.02 -44.85
N ARG A 160 -3.09 -40.64 -44.19
CA ARG A 160 -3.69 -40.14 -42.95
C ARG A 160 -2.72 -40.31 -41.78
N LEU A 161 -2.17 -41.49 -41.59
CA LEU A 161 -1.18 -41.77 -40.54
C LEU A 161 0.07 -40.90 -40.69
N GLN A 162 0.48 -40.56 -41.92
CA GLN A 162 1.58 -39.62 -42.15
C GLN A 162 1.23 -38.19 -41.72
N ARG A 163 -0.02 -37.73 -41.89
CA ARG A 163 -0.47 -36.43 -41.36
C ARG A 163 -0.50 -36.45 -39.83
N GLU A 164 -1.10 -37.48 -39.23
CA GLU A 164 -1.18 -37.66 -37.79
C GLU A 164 0.22 -37.77 -37.15
N LEU A 165 1.18 -38.43 -37.81
CA LEU A 165 2.60 -38.45 -37.40
C LEU A 165 3.24 -37.07 -37.44
N ASN A 166 3.07 -36.31 -38.54
CA ASN A 166 3.62 -34.95 -38.66
C ASN A 166 3.00 -33.99 -37.63
N GLU A 167 1.71 -34.12 -37.34
CA GLU A 167 1.03 -33.33 -36.29
C GLU A 167 1.55 -33.66 -34.89
N LEU A 168 1.82 -34.94 -34.58
CA LEU A 168 2.40 -35.36 -33.32
C LEU A 168 3.88 -34.94 -33.19
N GLN A 169 4.63 -34.93 -34.29
CA GLN A 169 5.99 -34.38 -34.34
C GLN A 169 6.01 -32.88 -34.05
N GLY A 170 5.12 -32.11 -34.70
CA GLY A 170 4.99 -30.66 -34.43
C GLY A 170 4.66 -30.35 -32.97
N ARG A 171 3.70 -31.08 -32.36
CA ARG A 171 3.39 -30.91 -30.92
C ARG A 171 4.55 -31.30 -30.00
N MET A 172 5.31 -32.34 -30.35
CA MET A 172 6.51 -32.72 -29.61
C MET A 172 7.61 -31.65 -29.70
N GLU A 173 7.73 -30.97 -30.85
CA GLU A 173 8.63 -29.83 -31.03
C GLU A 173 8.15 -28.61 -30.21
N GLU A 174 6.86 -28.28 -30.24
CA GLU A 174 6.22 -27.24 -29.41
C GLU A 174 6.44 -27.50 -27.90
N ASP A 175 6.09 -28.70 -27.40
CA ASP A 175 6.31 -29.13 -26.00
C ASP A 175 7.81 -29.03 -25.61
N GLN A 176 8.72 -29.32 -26.54
CA GLN A 176 10.16 -29.25 -26.32
C GLN A 176 10.66 -27.79 -26.29
N GLU A 177 10.10 -26.89 -27.10
CA GLU A 177 10.42 -25.45 -27.03
C GLU A 177 9.91 -24.84 -25.72
N ASP A 178 8.68 -25.15 -25.31
CA ASP A 178 8.10 -24.70 -24.03
C ASP A 178 8.89 -25.21 -22.82
N ASN A 179 9.35 -26.46 -22.86
CA ASN A 179 10.22 -27.02 -21.81
C ASN A 179 11.58 -26.29 -21.77
N ASN A 180 12.17 -25.97 -22.93
CA ASN A 180 13.41 -25.20 -23.01
C ASN A 180 13.21 -23.74 -22.54
N GLU A 181 12.09 -23.10 -22.82
CA GLU A 181 11.70 -21.81 -22.24
C GLU A 181 11.59 -21.89 -20.71
N LEU A 182 10.86 -22.88 -20.19
CA LEU A 182 10.70 -23.08 -18.75
C LEU A 182 12.04 -23.32 -18.05
N LEU A 183 12.93 -24.10 -18.67
CA LEU A 183 14.29 -24.35 -18.16
C LEU A 183 15.16 -23.07 -18.18
N ARG A 184 15.03 -22.19 -19.19
CA ARG A 184 15.67 -20.88 -19.21
C ARG A 184 15.14 -19.98 -18.09
N LYS A 185 13.81 -19.90 -17.93
CA LYS A 185 13.11 -19.12 -16.88
C LYS A 185 13.53 -19.60 -15.48
N HIS A 186 13.57 -20.92 -15.26
CA HIS A 186 14.02 -21.51 -14.00
C HIS A 186 15.51 -21.22 -13.72
N LYS A 187 16.40 -21.36 -14.71
CA LYS A 187 17.82 -21.00 -14.55
C LYS A 187 18.01 -19.53 -14.17
N ALA A 188 17.27 -18.61 -14.80
CA ALA A 188 17.30 -17.20 -14.45
C ALA A 188 16.84 -16.93 -13.01
N LEU A 189 15.74 -17.54 -12.58
CA LEU A 189 15.24 -17.45 -11.20
C LEU A 189 16.24 -18.04 -10.18
N VAL A 190 16.93 -19.14 -10.52
CA VAL A 190 17.99 -19.71 -9.66
C VAL A 190 19.19 -18.76 -9.54
N THR A 191 19.62 -18.12 -10.63
CA THR A 191 20.69 -17.11 -10.55
C THR A 191 20.27 -15.85 -9.80
N GLN A 192 19.01 -15.44 -9.91
CA GLN A 192 18.46 -14.31 -9.15
C GLN A 192 18.41 -14.65 -7.66
N ALA A 193 17.84 -15.78 -7.27
CA ALA A 193 17.77 -16.23 -5.88
C ALA A 193 19.17 -16.42 -5.26
N GLY A 194 20.17 -16.86 -6.06
CA GLY A 194 21.57 -16.89 -5.64
C GLY A 194 22.13 -15.50 -5.33
N ALA A 195 21.88 -14.50 -6.18
CA ALA A 195 22.29 -13.12 -5.95
C ALA A 195 21.56 -12.47 -4.76
N GLU A 196 20.26 -12.76 -4.58
CA GLU A 196 19.47 -12.31 -3.43
C GLU A 196 19.96 -12.96 -2.13
N SER A 197 20.34 -14.25 -2.15
CA SER A 197 20.95 -14.94 -1.01
C SER A 197 22.31 -14.36 -0.62
N LEU A 198 23.14 -13.97 -1.59
CA LEU A 198 24.41 -13.27 -1.31
C LEU A 198 24.14 -11.90 -0.67
N ARG A 199 23.21 -11.12 -1.22
CA ARG A 199 22.82 -9.82 -0.66
C ARG A 199 22.22 -9.94 0.75
N LEU A 200 21.49 -11.01 1.05
CA LEU A 200 21.00 -11.28 2.41
C LEU A 200 22.14 -11.63 3.37
N ALA A 201 23.17 -12.34 2.92
CA ALA A 201 24.37 -12.60 3.71
C ALA A 201 25.18 -11.32 3.98
N GLU A 202 25.34 -10.45 2.97
CA GLU A 202 25.96 -9.12 3.12
C GLU A 202 25.23 -8.25 4.16
N LEU A 203 23.89 -8.19 4.07
CA LEU A 203 23.06 -7.47 5.04
C LEU A 203 23.14 -8.09 6.45
N GLN A 204 23.21 -9.41 6.56
CA GLN A 204 23.42 -10.07 7.85
C GLN A 204 24.78 -9.70 8.46
N THR A 205 25.86 -9.71 7.68
CA THR A 205 27.17 -9.27 8.19
C THR A 205 27.17 -7.81 8.65
N GLN A 206 26.48 -6.91 7.94
CA GLN A 206 26.32 -5.51 8.38
C GLN A 206 25.51 -5.38 9.67
N VAL A 207 24.50 -6.22 9.88
CA VAL A 207 23.75 -6.28 11.15
C VAL A 207 24.64 -6.77 12.29
N ASP A 208 25.44 -7.81 12.06
CA ASP A 208 26.34 -8.38 13.07
C ASP A 208 27.48 -7.39 13.43
N GLU A 209 28.03 -6.66 12.45
CA GLU A 209 28.97 -5.56 12.65
C GLU A 209 28.36 -4.43 13.50
N LEU A 210 27.16 -3.93 13.15
CA LEU A 210 26.47 -2.88 13.91
C LEU A 210 26.06 -3.34 15.33
N LEU A 211 25.76 -4.62 15.51
CA LEU A 211 25.52 -5.21 16.84
C LEU A 211 26.81 -5.26 17.68
N HIS A 212 27.97 -5.50 17.06
CA HIS A 212 29.26 -5.46 17.74
C HIS A 212 29.68 -4.03 18.09
N GLU A 213 29.54 -3.06 17.17
CA GLU A 213 29.76 -1.64 17.48
C GLU A 213 28.86 -1.15 18.62
N LYS A 214 27.59 -1.55 18.64
CA LYS A 214 26.65 -1.27 19.74
C LYS A 214 27.16 -1.85 21.07
N GLN A 215 27.68 -3.08 21.07
CA GLN A 215 28.25 -3.69 22.27
C GLN A 215 29.49 -2.93 22.76
N GLU A 216 30.44 -2.62 21.88
CA GLU A 216 31.61 -1.81 22.25
C GLU A 216 31.22 -0.44 22.81
N LEU A 217 30.24 0.24 22.20
CA LEU A 217 29.75 1.54 22.67
C LEU A 217 29.07 1.43 24.03
N HIS A 218 28.32 0.35 24.28
CA HIS A 218 27.72 0.09 25.58
C HIS A 218 28.79 -0.18 26.65
N GLU A 219 29.82 -0.98 26.36
CA GLU A 219 30.95 -1.20 27.27
C GLU A 219 31.73 0.10 27.57
N LYS A 220 31.96 0.93 26.55
CA LYS A 220 32.59 2.26 26.70
C LYS A 220 31.73 3.19 27.57
N VAL A 221 30.41 3.17 27.42
CA VAL A 221 29.47 3.93 28.28
C VAL A 221 29.53 3.42 29.72
N ASN A 222 29.42 2.11 29.94
CA ASN A 222 29.46 1.51 31.28
C ASN A 222 30.81 1.78 31.98
N SER A 223 31.92 1.73 31.23
CA SER A 223 33.26 2.09 31.72
C SER A 223 33.38 3.57 32.10
N MET A 224 32.81 4.48 31.29
CA MET A 224 32.76 5.90 31.62
C MET A 224 31.86 6.18 32.83
N GLN A 225 30.71 5.50 32.95
CA GLN A 225 29.81 5.60 34.10
C GLN A 225 30.52 5.16 35.39
N GLY A 226 31.10 3.96 35.42
CA GLY A 226 31.87 3.49 36.59
C GLY A 226 33.07 4.37 36.93
N ARG A 227 33.65 5.07 35.95
CA ARG A 227 34.72 6.06 36.20
C ARG A 227 34.20 7.40 36.70
N ILE A 228 32.97 7.80 36.35
CA ILE A 228 32.28 8.94 36.95
C ILE A 228 31.89 8.60 38.38
N GLU A 229 31.24 7.46 38.62
CA GLU A 229 30.87 6.95 39.95
C GLU A 229 32.09 6.87 40.88
N PHE A 230 33.19 6.29 40.43
CA PHE A 230 34.45 6.26 41.19
C PHE A 230 34.95 7.67 41.56
N LEU A 231 34.90 8.63 40.62
CA LEU A 231 35.30 10.01 40.89
C LEU A 231 34.31 10.74 41.80
N ASP A 232 33.01 10.44 41.72
CA ASP A 232 31.96 11.01 42.56
C ASP A 232 32.03 10.49 44.01
N GLU A 233 32.33 9.21 44.21
CA GLU A 233 32.54 8.62 45.54
C GLU A 233 33.87 9.05 46.16
N ASN A 234 34.96 9.02 45.37
CA ASN A 234 36.31 9.28 45.86
C ASN A 234 36.73 10.76 45.72
N ALA A 235 35.80 11.66 45.38
CA ALA A 235 36.05 13.10 45.27
C ALA A 235 36.63 13.66 46.57
N PRO A 236 37.94 13.99 46.65
CA PRO A 236 38.51 14.60 47.86
C PRO A 236 37.85 15.95 48.12
N ASP A 237 37.38 16.62 47.07
CA ASP A 237 36.67 17.89 47.12
C ASP A 237 35.33 17.80 47.86
N LYS A 238 34.61 16.66 47.88
CA LYS A 238 33.38 16.53 48.68
C LYS A 238 33.69 16.52 50.18
N ALA A 239 34.69 15.72 50.58
CA ALA A 239 35.14 15.66 51.97
C ALA A 239 35.83 16.96 52.42
N LEU A 240 36.60 17.59 51.53
CA LEU A 240 37.24 18.88 51.75
C LEU A 240 36.21 20.01 51.86
N LEU A 241 35.22 20.07 50.97
CA LEU A 241 34.13 21.04 51.01
C LEU A 241 33.33 20.91 52.31
N ALA A 242 32.87 19.71 52.66
CA ALA A 242 32.18 19.46 53.92
C ALA A 242 33.00 19.90 55.15
N ARG A 243 34.33 19.68 55.12
CA ARG A 243 35.25 20.13 56.17
C ARG A 243 35.41 21.66 56.21
N GLN A 244 35.46 22.33 55.06
CA GLN A 244 35.54 23.80 54.99
C GLN A 244 34.21 24.46 55.35
N GLU A 245 33.07 23.89 54.97
CA GLU A 245 31.75 24.33 55.43
C GLU A 245 31.62 24.19 56.95
N ALA A 246 32.03 23.06 57.54
CA ALA A 246 32.03 22.87 58.99
C ALA A 246 32.90 23.91 59.70
N ARG A 247 34.08 24.21 59.13
CA ARG A 247 34.96 25.29 59.62
C ARG A 247 34.35 26.68 59.44
N THR A 248 33.59 26.92 58.37
CA THR A 248 32.87 28.19 58.14
C THR A 248 31.79 28.37 59.19
N ARG A 249 30.95 27.35 59.42
CA ARG A 249 29.93 27.33 60.49
C ARG A 249 30.54 27.54 61.89
N GLU A 250 31.73 26.97 62.14
CA GLU A 250 32.47 27.21 63.39
C GLU A 250 32.93 28.68 63.52
N LEU A 251 33.46 29.27 62.44
CA LEU A 251 33.90 30.67 62.41
C LEU A 251 32.72 31.65 62.50
N GLU A 252 31.57 31.33 61.90
CA GLU A 252 30.31 32.07 62.03
C GLU A 252 29.81 32.04 63.48
N GLY A 253 29.77 30.86 64.12
CA GLY A 253 29.40 30.73 65.53
C GLY A 253 30.34 31.47 66.49
N ARG A 254 31.67 31.43 66.23
CA ARG A 254 32.66 32.24 66.95
C ARG A 254 32.41 33.75 66.75
N LEU A 255 32.14 34.18 65.52
CA LEU A 255 31.86 35.58 65.20
C LEU A 255 30.58 36.08 65.89
N ASP A 256 29.52 35.27 65.94
CA ASP A 256 28.29 35.63 66.64
C ASP A 256 28.47 35.66 68.16
N PHE A 257 29.27 34.76 68.73
CA PHE A 257 29.69 34.86 70.13
C PHE A 257 30.43 36.17 70.41
N GLU A 258 31.40 36.57 69.58
CA GLU A 258 32.09 37.85 69.73
C GLU A 258 31.14 39.05 69.57
N LYS A 259 30.16 39.01 68.63
CA LYS A 259 29.11 40.04 68.55
C LYS A 259 28.30 40.15 69.86
N THR A 260 28.03 39.05 70.56
CA THR A 260 27.35 39.10 71.86
C THR A 260 28.25 39.60 72.99
N GLN A 261 29.55 39.25 73.00
CA GLN A 261 30.53 39.81 73.94
C GLN A 261 30.63 41.33 73.79
N VAL A 262 30.78 41.83 72.54
CA VAL A 262 30.83 43.26 72.22
C VAL A 262 29.57 43.97 72.71
N LYS A 263 28.36 43.50 72.37
CA LYS A 263 27.10 44.09 72.87
C LYS A 263 27.02 44.13 74.39
N ARG A 264 27.51 43.10 75.09
CA ARG A 264 27.56 43.08 76.57
C ARG A 264 28.55 44.11 77.12
N LEU A 265 29.73 44.25 76.49
CA LEU A 265 30.75 45.22 76.85
C LEU A 265 30.29 46.66 76.56
N ASP A 266 29.63 46.93 75.43
CA ASP A 266 29.02 48.22 75.11
C ASP A 266 27.97 48.61 76.15
N THR A 267 27.12 47.67 76.57
CA THR A 267 26.13 47.88 77.65
C THR A 267 26.82 48.21 78.99
N GLN A 268 27.97 47.60 79.29
CA GLN A 268 28.76 47.92 80.48
C GLN A 268 29.45 49.29 80.36
N LEU A 269 30.01 49.62 79.20
CA LEU A 269 30.62 50.92 78.91
C LEU A 269 29.59 52.06 78.98
N GLN A 270 28.38 51.85 78.49
CA GLN A 270 27.28 52.81 78.62
C GLN A 270 26.96 53.06 80.10
N ARG A 271 26.75 52.01 80.90
CA ARG A 271 26.53 52.16 82.36
C ARG A 271 27.67 52.87 83.08
N VAL A 272 28.92 52.67 82.63
CA VAL A 272 30.08 53.38 83.20
C VAL A 272 30.10 54.86 82.77
N ARG A 273 29.68 55.20 81.56
CA ARG A 273 29.47 56.59 81.11
C ARG A 273 28.36 57.28 81.90
N GLU A 274 27.18 56.65 81.99
CA GLU A 274 26.03 57.15 82.77
C GLU A 274 26.41 57.40 84.24
N ASN A 275 27.16 56.50 84.87
CA ASN A 275 27.68 56.72 86.23
C ASN A 275 28.74 57.83 86.29
N GLY A 276 29.60 57.97 85.27
CA GLY A 276 30.60 59.04 85.20
C GLY A 276 29.98 60.42 85.00
N GLU A 277 28.95 60.51 84.15
CA GLU A 277 28.11 61.68 83.94
C GLU A 277 27.40 62.06 85.25
N ARG A 278 26.74 61.11 85.92
CA ARG A 278 26.09 61.35 87.23
C ARG A 278 27.06 61.84 88.30
N VAL A 279 28.29 61.28 88.36
CA VAL A 279 29.32 61.75 89.29
C VAL A 279 29.87 63.14 88.89
N SER A 280 29.87 63.49 87.61
CA SER A 280 30.18 64.86 87.15
C SER A 280 29.07 65.83 87.56
N GLU A 281 27.80 65.47 87.40
CA GLU A 281 26.66 66.26 87.86
C GLU A 281 26.67 66.44 89.39
N GLU A 282 26.91 65.37 90.17
CA GLU A 282 27.08 65.45 91.62
C GLU A 282 28.22 66.41 92.01
N ARG A 283 29.34 66.37 91.27
CA ARG A 283 30.48 67.28 91.47
C ARG A 283 30.15 68.73 91.10
N GLU A 284 29.42 68.96 90.01
CA GLU A 284 29.00 70.29 89.59
C GLU A 284 27.95 70.89 90.53
N GLN A 285 27.01 70.08 91.03
CA GLN A 285 26.08 70.46 92.09
C GLN A 285 26.84 70.82 93.39
N ARG A 286 27.89 70.07 93.75
CA ARG A 286 28.77 70.40 94.89
C ARG A 286 29.53 71.70 94.67
N ALA A 287 30.06 71.96 93.48
CA ALA A 287 30.74 73.21 93.14
C ALA A 287 29.76 74.41 93.11
N ALA A 288 28.52 74.21 92.66
CA ALA A 288 27.43 75.18 92.74
C ALA A 288 27.00 75.45 94.19
N GLY A 289 27.04 74.43 95.06
CA GLY A 289 26.87 74.60 96.51
C GLY A 289 28.00 75.43 97.11
N GLU A 290 29.26 75.03 96.90
CA GLU A 290 30.45 75.69 97.45
C GLU A 290 30.57 77.15 96.97
N THR A 291 30.16 77.48 95.75
CA THR A 291 30.12 78.87 95.25
C THR A 291 29.03 79.69 95.94
N ARG A 292 27.82 79.15 96.12
CA ARG A 292 26.75 79.80 96.92
C ARG A 292 27.18 80.03 98.37
N GLU A 293 27.84 79.05 98.99
CA GLU A 293 28.39 79.16 100.34
C GLU A 293 29.50 80.22 100.42
N ARG A 294 30.41 80.28 99.43
CA ARG A 294 31.41 81.37 99.32
C ARG A 294 30.76 82.74 99.16
N GLU A 295 29.66 82.85 98.42
CA GLU A 295 28.92 84.12 98.26
C GLU A 295 28.20 84.53 99.55
N GLN A 296 27.59 83.58 100.27
CA GLN A 296 27.01 83.81 101.59
C GLN A 296 28.08 84.23 102.61
N CYS A 297 29.23 83.55 102.66
CA CYS A 297 30.36 83.93 103.48
C CYS A 297 30.91 85.32 103.11
N ARG A 298 31.00 85.67 101.83
CA ARG A 298 31.35 87.04 101.38
C ARG A 298 30.30 88.08 101.76
N ARG A 299 29.01 87.72 101.82
CA ARG A 299 27.93 88.61 102.29
C ARG A 299 28.04 88.84 103.80
N LEU A 300 28.20 87.77 104.58
CA LEU A 300 28.42 87.82 106.03
C LEU A 300 29.71 88.58 106.39
N GLN A 301 30.79 88.43 105.61
CA GLN A 301 32.03 89.20 105.79
C GLN A 301 31.86 90.70 105.53
N ARG A 302 30.99 91.11 104.59
CA ARG A 302 30.64 92.52 104.41
C ARG A 302 29.85 93.02 105.63
N GLN A 303 28.78 92.32 106.02
CA GLN A 303 27.99 92.68 107.20
C GLN A 303 28.82 92.75 108.49
N LEU A 304 29.80 91.85 108.68
CA LEU A 304 30.77 91.89 109.79
C LEU A 304 31.77 93.05 109.71
N ARG A 305 31.98 93.63 108.53
CA ARG A 305 32.79 94.83 108.32
C ARG A 305 31.95 96.08 108.56
N ASP A 306 30.76 96.14 107.99
CA ASP A 306 29.79 97.23 108.18
C ASP A 306 29.52 97.43 109.70
N LEU A 307 29.21 96.34 110.42
CA LEU A 307 29.02 96.34 111.88
C LEU A 307 30.29 96.71 112.70
N ARG A 308 31.50 96.52 112.14
CA ARG A 308 32.75 96.98 112.78
C ARG A 308 32.99 98.47 112.56
N GLU A 309 32.68 98.97 111.37
CA GLU A 309 32.80 100.39 111.04
C GLU A 309 31.75 101.20 111.83
N GLU A 310 30.52 100.66 112.02
CA GLU A 310 29.53 101.17 112.99
C GLU A 310 30.03 101.15 114.45
N ALA A 311 30.66 100.07 114.90
CA ALA A 311 31.20 99.95 116.26
C ALA A 311 32.40 100.90 116.50
N GLU A 312 33.25 101.11 115.50
CA GLU A 312 34.32 102.11 115.56
C GLU A 312 33.76 103.55 115.59
N GLU A 313 32.69 103.84 114.85
CA GLU A 313 32.00 105.12 114.97
C GLU A 313 31.38 105.34 116.35
N ALA A 314 30.77 104.31 116.93
CA ALA A 314 30.24 104.36 118.30
C ALA A 314 31.35 104.65 119.31
N ALA A 315 32.48 103.95 119.23
CA ALA A 315 33.65 104.18 120.08
C ALA A 315 34.28 105.58 119.90
N LYS A 316 34.27 106.13 118.68
CA LYS A 316 34.71 107.52 118.41
C LYS A 316 33.76 108.53 119.08
N LYS A 317 32.44 108.33 118.96
CA LYS A 317 31.41 109.17 119.60
C LYS A 317 31.50 109.11 121.15
N GLU A 318 31.76 107.93 121.70
CA GLU A 318 32.02 107.73 123.13
C GLU A 318 33.30 108.44 123.60
N ALA A 319 34.42 108.31 122.87
CA ALA A 319 35.66 108.99 123.18
C ALA A 319 35.57 110.53 123.10
N GLU A 320 34.77 111.07 122.16
CA GLU A 320 34.45 112.50 122.14
C GLU A 320 33.60 112.93 123.33
N ALA A 321 32.57 112.16 123.70
CA ALA A 321 31.75 112.44 124.88
C ALA A 321 32.60 112.42 126.16
N MET A 322 33.53 111.46 126.28
CA MET A 322 34.46 111.37 127.40
C MET A 322 35.41 112.56 127.48
N LYS A 323 35.90 113.08 126.34
CA LYS A 323 36.69 114.33 126.30
C LYS A 323 35.88 115.56 126.68
N ARG A 324 34.64 115.69 126.19
CA ARG A 324 33.74 116.79 126.59
C ARG A 324 33.44 116.76 128.09
N LYS A 325 33.25 115.56 128.67
CA LYS A 325 33.08 115.37 130.11
C LYS A 325 34.28 115.92 130.91
N VAL A 326 35.52 115.53 130.55
CA VAL A 326 36.73 115.99 131.26
C VAL A 326 36.89 117.51 131.19
N ALA A 327 36.66 118.13 130.03
CA ALA A 327 36.74 119.59 129.90
C ALA A 327 35.74 120.33 130.81
N VAL A 328 34.51 119.83 130.93
CA VAL A 328 33.50 120.40 131.84
C VAL A 328 33.84 120.15 133.32
N GLU A 329 34.54 119.06 133.64
CA GLU A 329 35.07 118.80 135.00
C GLU A 329 36.21 119.78 135.35
N GLU A 330 37.11 120.08 134.42
CA GLU A 330 38.17 121.11 134.59
C GLU A 330 37.57 122.53 134.75
N GLU A 331 36.56 122.89 133.96
CA GLU A 331 35.83 124.17 134.10
C GLU A 331 35.11 124.27 135.46
N LEU A 332 34.55 123.16 135.96
CA LEU A 332 33.88 123.10 137.26
C LEU A 332 34.87 123.26 138.43
N GLU A 333 36.05 122.62 138.37
CA GLU A 333 37.11 122.81 139.38
C GLU A 333 37.64 124.25 139.39
N ALA A 334 37.83 124.87 138.22
CA ALA A 334 38.23 126.28 138.13
C ALA A 334 37.18 127.23 138.74
N ALA A 335 35.89 127.00 138.47
CA ALA A 335 34.80 127.77 139.08
C ALA A 335 34.72 127.58 140.60
N ALA A 336 34.92 126.35 141.09
CA ALA A 336 34.95 126.04 142.52
C ALA A 336 36.13 126.75 143.24
N ALA A 337 37.32 126.77 142.64
CA ALA A 337 38.48 127.48 143.16
C ALA A 337 38.24 129.00 143.24
N ALA A 338 37.66 129.61 142.20
CA ALA A 338 37.28 131.02 142.19
C ALA A 338 36.25 131.35 143.30
N SER A 339 35.25 130.47 143.50
CA SER A 339 34.27 130.62 144.58
C SER A 339 34.89 130.52 145.98
N GLN A 340 35.92 129.70 146.19
CA GLN A 340 36.62 129.63 147.48
C GLN A 340 37.45 130.90 147.76
N GLY A 341 38.07 131.49 146.72
CA GLY A 341 38.78 132.78 146.84
C GLY A 341 37.84 133.89 147.30
N LEU A 342 36.70 134.06 146.62
CA LEU A 342 35.70 135.08 146.98
C LEU A 342 35.12 134.89 148.39
N GLN A 343 34.97 133.65 148.88
CA GLN A 343 34.59 133.40 150.28
C GLN A 343 35.67 133.80 151.30
N ALA A 344 36.94 133.79 150.93
CA ALA A 344 38.03 134.21 151.82
C ALA A 344 38.03 135.74 152.00
N ASP A 345 37.91 136.49 150.90
CA ASP A 345 37.85 137.96 150.94
C ASP A 345 36.62 138.47 151.69
N LEU A 346 35.46 137.81 151.51
CA LEU A 346 34.22 138.13 152.24
C LEU A 346 34.40 137.99 153.77
N ARG A 347 35.10 136.94 154.23
CA ARG A 347 35.42 136.74 155.67
C ARG A 347 36.37 137.82 156.21
N LEU A 348 37.28 138.32 155.38
CA LEU A 348 38.18 139.42 155.71
C LEU A 348 37.43 140.76 155.84
N ALA A 349 36.45 141.01 154.97
CA ALA A 349 35.57 142.17 155.06
C ALA A 349 34.74 142.16 156.36
N PHE A 350 34.11 141.02 156.70
CA PHE A 350 33.29 140.92 157.93
C PHE A 350 34.07 141.21 159.22
N LYS A 351 35.33 140.75 159.36
CA LYS A 351 36.15 141.10 160.53
C LYS A 351 36.40 142.60 160.65
N ARG A 352 36.68 143.26 159.53
CA ARG A 352 36.99 144.70 159.50
C ARG A 352 35.77 145.59 159.79
N ILE A 353 34.56 145.08 159.56
CA ILE A 353 33.31 145.72 159.98
C ILE A 353 33.14 145.59 161.50
N ALA A 354 33.34 144.39 162.07
CA ALA A 354 33.23 144.15 163.51
C ALA A 354 34.21 145.00 164.34
N GLU A 355 35.45 145.17 163.86
CA GLU A 355 36.48 146.03 164.48
C GLU A 355 36.11 147.52 164.50
N LEU A 356 35.22 147.97 163.60
CA LEU A 356 34.72 149.35 163.55
C LEU A 356 33.44 149.55 164.38
N GLN A 357 32.60 148.52 164.54
CA GLN A 357 31.36 148.61 165.32
C GLN A 357 31.65 148.76 166.82
N ALA A 358 32.64 148.04 167.35
CA ALA A 358 33.02 148.13 168.76
C ALA A 358 33.57 149.51 169.20
N ALA A 359 33.94 150.37 168.24
CA ALA A 359 34.44 151.72 168.52
C ALA A 359 33.34 152.81 168.58
N LEU A 360 32.07 152.44 168.37
CA LEU A 360 30.94 153.39 168.32
C LEU A 360 29.96 153.27 169.50
N GLU A 361 30.06 152.22 170.33
CA GLU A 361 29.14 151.99 171.45
C GLU A 361 29.53 152.74 172.75
N GLU A 362 30.66 153.45 172.78
CA GLU A 362 31.18 154.11 174.00
C GLU A 362 30.72 155.58 174.16
N GLU A 363 30.00 156.16 173.18
CA GLU A 363 29.70 157.62 173.15
C GLU A 363 28.22 158.05 173.33
N LEU A 364 27.25 157.12 173.43
CA LEU A 364 25.83 157.47 173.70
C LEU A 364 25.17 156.58 174.77
N ASN A 365 25.23 157.02 176.03
CA ASN A 365 24.34 156.54 177.10
C ASN A 365 23.13 157.50 177.23
N SER A 366 21.93 157.08 176.79
CA SER A 366 20.68 157.80 177.07
C SER A 366 19.44 156.90 176.94
N GLU A 367 18.33 157.33 177.54
CA GLU A 367 17.11 156.56 177.79
C GLU A 367 16.13 156.50 176.59
N GLY A 368 15.39 155.39 176.49
CA GLY A 368 14.07 155.28 175.83
C GLY A 368 14.01 154.54 174.48
N ASP A 369 12.92 153.88 174.10
CA ASP A 369 11.78 153.29 174.84
C ASP A 369 10.96 152.37 173.88
N ASP A 370 10.23 151.39 174.42
CA ASP A 370 9.03 150.69 173.87
C ASP A 370 8.97 150.04 172.44
N ARG A 371 8.41 148.81 172.38
CA ARG A 371 7.52 148.21 171.32
C ARG A 371 8.08 147.79 169.93
N ASP A 372 7.40 146.92 169.13
CA ASP A 372 6.64 145.65 169.38
C ASP A 372 6.27 144.95 168.04
N VAL A 373 5.96 143.64 168.07
CA VAL A 373 5.03 142.86 167.19
C VAL A 373 5.15 142.82 165.62
N LEU A 374 5.46 141.60 165.12
CA LEU A 374 4.89 140.77 164.00
C LEU A 374 4.35 141.31 162.62
N ASP A 375 4.76 140.59 161.54
CA ASP A 375 3.96 139.94 160.44
C ASP A 375 3.88 140.47 158.96
N SER A 376 3.81 139.48 158.03
CA SER A 376 3.24 139.36 156.64
C SER A 376 3.60 140.24 155.40
N GLU A 377 3.66 139.53 154.23
CA GLU A 377 3.29 139.92 152.82
C GLU A 377 4.07 141.07 152.10
N GLU A 378 4.19 141.21 150.74
CA GLU A 378 3.92 140.42 149.50
C GLU A 378 4.67 141.09 148.28
N PHE A 379 4.51 140.56 147.03
CA PHE A 379 4.46 141.28 145.72
C PHE A 379 5.70 141.28 144.76
N GLU A 380 5.60 141.33 143.41
CA GLU A 380 4.89 140.46 142.41
C GLU A 380 5.37 140.73 140.93
N SER A 381 4.72 140.11 139.91
CA SER A 381 4.92 140.22 138.43
C SER A 381 6.20 139.53 137.88
N ASP A 382 6.22 138.65 136.85
CA ASP A 382 5.31 138.19 135.76
C ASP A 382 5.84 136.81 135.24
N SER A 383 5.22 135.93 134.41
CA SER A 383 3.84 135.69 133.91
C SER A 383 3.74 134.28 133.22
N ASP A 384 2.66 134.01 132.48
CA ASP A 384 2.11 132.74 131.91
C ASP A 384 2.82 132.12 130.67
N GLY A 385 2.49 130.93 130.11
CA GLY A 385 1.49 129.88 130.41
C GLY A 385 1.32 128.82 129.28
N ASP A 386 0.58 127.72 129.53
CA ASP A 386 0.27 126.53 128.65
C ASP A 386 1.47 125.71 128.08
N GLY A 387 1.43 124.41 127.73
CA GLY A 387 0.44 123.30 127.75
C GLY A 387 1.02 122.06 127.00
N VAL A 388 0.46 120.84 126.89
CA VAL A 388 -0.69 120.12 127.50
C VAL A 388 -0.59 118.58 127.20
N LEU A 389 -1.41 117.73 127.87
CA LEU A 389 -1.75 116.28 127.68
C LEU A 389 -1.24 115.51 126.42
N ARG A 390 -0.62 114.30 126.52
CA ARG A 390 -1.12 112.94 126.93
C ARG A 390 -1.99 112.18 125.89
N GLU A 391 -1.39 111.22 125.17
CA GLU A 391 -1.79 109.79 124.94
C GLU A 391 -0.83 109.15 123.88
N ARG A 392 -0.37 107.88 123.89
CA ARG A 392 -0.90 106.52 124.22
C ARG A 392 -1.53 105.81 123.00
N SER A 393 -1.18 104.51 122.85
CA SER A 393 -1.82 103.43 122.04
C SER A 393 -1.03 103.00 120.78
N THR A 394 -0.94 101.71 120.39
CA THR A 394 -1.33 100.43 121.05
C THR A 394 -0.57 99.22 120.46
N TRP A 395 -0.67 98.07 121.12
CA TRP A 395 -0.27 96.74 120.62
C TRP A 395 -1.21 96.19 119.50
N ARG A 396 -0.79 95.06 118.88
CA ARG A 396 -1.48 94.23 117.85
C ARG A 396 -1.32 94.79 116.42
N SER A 397 -1.30 93.99 115.35
CA SER A 397 -1.82 92.62 115.13
C SER A 397 -0.84 91.72 114.35
N THR A 398 -0.55 90.46 114.75
CA THR A 398 -1.29 89.17 114.65
C THR A 398 -1.22 88.43 113.29
N ASN A 399 -0.94 87.11 113.35
CA ASN A 399 -1.38 86.04 112.41
C ASN A 399 -0.73 85.93 111.00
N ARG A 400 -0.78 84.77 110.28
CA ARG A 400 -0.99 83.32 110.60
C ARG A 400 -0.86 82.48 109.30
N TRP A 401 -0.83 81.14 109.46
CA TRP A 401 -0.84 80.07 108.44
C TRP A 401 0.53 79.81 107.78
N SER A 402 1.13 78.61 107.78
CA SER A 402 0.70 77.21 108.06
C SER A 402 -0.05 76.49 106.92
N GLY A 403 0.36 75.23 106.67
CA GLY A 403 -0.30 74.26 105.80
C GLY A 403 0.54 73.86 104.57
N ASP A 404 0.72 72.59 104.21
CA ASP A 404 0.73 71.34 105.00
C ASP A 404 1.42 70.20 104.18
N PRO A 405 1.82 69.06 104.78
CA PRO A 405 2.47 67.93 104.09
C PRO A 405 1.46 66.85 103.61
N CYS A 406 1.91 65.89 102.77
CA CYS A 406 1.38 64.51 102.52
C CYS A 406 1.93 63.95 101.17
N LEU A 407 1.93 62.65 100.82
CA LEU A 407 1.96 61.38 101.58
C LEU A 407 2.43 60.20 100.68
N LEU A 408 2.67 59.05 101.34
CA LEU A 408 3.00 57.68 100.88
C LEU A 408 2.18 57.04 99.74
N GLY A 409 2.79 56.03 99.09
CA GLY A 409 2.16 54.90 98.34
C GLY A 409 3.10 54.34 97.23
N THR A 410 3.45 53.05 97.01
CA THR A 410 2.85 51.69 97.19
C THR A 410 1.68 51.38 96.23
N THR A 411 1.53 50.23 95.56
CA THR A 411 2.31 48.96 95.42
C THR A 411 1.61 48.04 94.38
N GLN A 412 2.36 47.18 93.66
CA GLN A 412 1.95 45.83 93.16
C GLN A 412 0.73 45.73 92.19
N ASP A 413 0.22 44.55 91.77
CA ASP A 413 0.74 43.44 90.91
C ASP A 413 -0.53 42.85 90.15
N ASP A 414 -0.68 41.68 89.51
CA ASP A 414 0.11 40.44 89.31
C ASP A 414 -0.46 39.54 88.14
N SER A 415 0.35 38.61 87.61
CA SER A 415 0.04 37.22 87.16
C SER A 415 -0.85 36.78 85.95
N SER A 416 -0.69 35.47 85.62
CA SER A 416 -1.37 34.55 84.64
C SER A 416 -1.01 34.68 83.15
N GLU A 417 -0.60 33.66 82.37
CA GLU A 417 -0.79 32.17 82.34
C GLU A 417 -2.18 31.72 81.79
N ASP A 418 -2.36 30.69 80.94
CA ASP A 418 -1.43 29.69 80.35
C ASP A 418 -1.98 29.01 79.04
N ASP A 419 -1.30 27.94 78.58
CA ASP A 419 -1.76 26.74 77.79
C ASP A 419 -1.73 26.62 76.22
N PHE A 420 -1.07 25.52 75.80
CA PHE A 420 -1.22 24.49 74.71
C PHE A 420 -2.37 24.57 73.64
N ASP A 421 -2.38 23.87 72.46
CA ASP A 421 -1.76 22.58 72.05
C ASP A 421 -1.66 22.31 70.49
N GLU A 422 -1.32 21.05 70.10
CA GLU A 422 -1.09 20.40 68.78
C GLU A 422 -1.92 20.75 67.50
N HIS A 423 -1.36 20.47 66.28
CA HIS A 423 -1.72 19.30 65.40
C HIS A 423 -1.10 19.31 63.96
N ILE A 424 -0.84 18.12 63.37
CA ILE A 424 -0.64 17.85 61.92
C ILE A 424 -1.09 16.39 61.62
N PRO A 425 -1.86 16.07 60.56
CA PRO A 425 -1.29 15.22 59.48
C PRO A 425 -1.99 15.29 58.08
N ALA A 426 -1.31 14.84 57.01
CA ALA A 426 -1.88 14.02 55.92
C ALA A 426 -0.84 13.54 54.88
N MET A 427 -0.97 12.29 54.40
CA MET A 427 -0.29 11.74 53.22
C MET A 427 -1.33 11.29 52.17
N ARG A 428 -0.91 11.09 50.90
CA ARG A 428 -1.32 9.89 50.13
C ARG A 428 -0.42 9.57 48.92
N HIS A 429 -0.20 8.28 48.72
CA HIS A 429 0.41 7.64 47.54
C HIS A 429 -0.67 6.98 46.67
N VAL A 430 -0.30 6.65 45.41
CA VAL A 430 -0.72 5.51 44.54
C VAL A 430 -0.37 5.94 43.09
N LEU A 431 0.66 5.40 42.45
CA LEU A 431 0.80 4.06 41.84
C LEU A 431 -0.12 3.83 40.62
N ALA A 432 0.50 3.68 39.45
CA ALA A 432 -0.05 3.04 38.26
C ALA A 432 1.08 2.27 37.56
N SER A 433 0.77 1.10 37.03
CA SER A 433 1.70 0.15 36.41
C SER A 433 1.41 -0.03 34.92
N ASP A 434 2.17 -0.91 34.26
CA ASP A 434 1.79 -1.64 33.05
C ASP A 434 1.76 -0.81 31.72
N VAL A 435 2.01 -1.38 30.53
CA VAL A 435 2.39 -2.76 30.17
C VAL A 435 3.31 -2.80 28.93
N SER A 436 3.81 -4.01 28.62
CA SER A 436 4.69 -4.40 27.51
C SER A 436 4.42 -3.79 26.12
N THR A 437 5.49 -3.73 25.32
CA THR A 437 5.49 -4.29 23.95
C THR A 437 6.83 -5.00 23.70
#